data_AF-A0A3D9AM87-F1
#
_entry.id   AF-A0A3D9AM87-F1
#
_cell.length_a   1.000
_cell.length_b   1.000
_cell.length_c   1.000
_cell.angle_alpha   90.00
_cell.angle_beta   90.00
_cell.angle_gamma   90.00
#
_symmetry.space_group_name_H-M   'P 1'
#
loop_
_entity.id
_entity.type
_entity.pdbx_description
1 polymer ?
#
loop_
_entity_poly.entity_id
_entity_poly.type
_entity_poly.pdbx_seq_one_letter_code
_entity_poly.pdbx_strand_id
1 'polypeptide(L)'
;MKTPIIEVIKTQNFTDLISDVNEVILDSFLEDGLVKDIPIFGLFFKGKNFVSTIQDKLFYKKMFTFLKELENTSSEDRKKETEKIDKNPNYRTKVGEKLLFIINENNDCEKSKYIGILFKKFINQNLNYDDFIRLSNCINKTNIIDLNNFINDISIETSLQKNSEAYLNTGLITQTYYDSLETTYKTGLRSTQKTGIYYKPSNIGTKIRSFLRTK
;
A
#
# COMPACT_ATOMS: atom_id res chain seq x y z
N MET A 1 0.95 -9.28 -20.71
CA MET A 1 0.19 -10.52 -20.44
C MET A 1 -1.27 -10.20 -20.08
N LYS A 2 -2.20 -11.17 -20.02
CA LYS A 2 -3.38 -11.04 -19.16
C LYS A 2 -2.95 -11.59 -17.80
N THR A 3 -2.97 -10.76 -16.77
CA THR A 3 -2.54 -11.17 -15.42
C THR A 3 -3.74 -11.73 -14.67
N PRO A 4 -3.67 -12.93 -14.08
CA PRO A 4 -4.80 -13.54 -13.35
C PRO A 4 -5.43 -12.61 -12.30
N ILE A 5 -4.63 -11.79 -11.61
CA ILE A 5 -5.12 -10.81 -10.63
C ILE A 5 -6.10 -9.78 -11.22
N ILE A 6 -5.92 -9.38 -12.49
CA ILE A 6 -6.81 -8.38 -13.10
C ILE A 6 -8.16 -8.97 -13.50
N GLU A 7 -8.17 -10.25 -13.86
CA GLU A 7 -9.40 -10.97 -14.18
C GLU A 7 -10.25 -11.13 -12.91
N VAL A 8 -9.60 -11.47 -11.80
CA VAL A 8 -10.22 -11.52 -10.47
C VAL A 8 -10.79 -10.16 -10.08
N ILE A 9 -9.99 -9.09 -10.13
CA ILE A 9 -10.42 -7.74 -9.75
C ILE A 9 -11.60 -7.24 -10.62
N LYS A 10 -11.71 -7.67 -11.88
CA LYS A 10 -12.78 -7.24 -12.80
C LYS A 10 -14.05 -8.11 -12.72
N THR A 11 -14.03 -9.21 -11.98
CA THR A 11 -15.16 -10.16 -11.93
C THR A 11 -16.33 -9.57 -11.15
N GLN A 12 -17.56 -9.81 -11.65
CA GLN A 12 -18.79 -9.33 -11.02
C GLN A 12 -19.01 -9.96 -9.64
N ASN A 13 -18.77 -11.26 -9.49
CA ASN A 13 -18.93 -12.02 -8.24
C ASN A 13 -17.73 -11.89 -7.29
N PHE A 14 -16.90 -10.84 -7.43
CA PHE A 14 -15.67 -10.72 -6.65
C PHE A 14 -15.90 -10.74 -5.15
N THR A 15 -16.95 -10.08 -4.67
CA THR A 15 -17.30 -10.04 -3.24
C THR A 15 -17.60 -11.44 -2.73
N ASP A 16 -18.40 -12.22 -3.46
CA ASP A 16 -18.72 -13.62 -3.13
C ASP A 16 -17.46 -14.51 -3.09
N LEU A 17 -16.42 -14.18 -3.87
CA LEU A 17 -15.17 -14.95 -3.89
C LEU A 17 -14.29 -14.70 -2.64
N ILE A 18 -14.54 -13.64 -1.87
CA ILE A 18 -13.71 -13.25 -0.72
C ILE A 18 -14.47 -13.07 0.59
N SER A 19 -15.79 -12.95 0.57
CA SER A 19 -16.61 -12.63 1.75
C SER A 19 -16.45 -13.67 2.86
N ASP A 20 -16.43 -14.93 2.47
CA ASP A 20 -16.51 -16.07 3.39
C ASP A 20 -15.15 -16.49 3.95
N VAL A 21 -14.08 -15.86 3.47
CA VAL A 21 -12.70 -16.18 3.86
C VAL A 21 -12.17 -15.05 4.76
N ASN A 22 -12.00 -15.37 6.03
CA ASN A 22 -11.29 -14.53 7.00
C ASN A 22 -9.84 -15.02 7.19
N GLU A 23 -9.07 -14.38 8.07
CA GLU A 23 -7.66 -14.72 8.29
C GLU A 23 -7.46 -16.14 8.83
N VAL A 24 -8.30 -16.58 9.77
CA VAL A 24 -8.20 -17.93 10.36
C VAL A 24 -8.46 -19.02 9.31
N ILE A 25 -9.50 -18.82 8.50
CA ILE A 25 -9.85 -19.72 7.41
C ILE A 25 -8.72 -19.75 6.36
N LEU A 26 -8.21 -18.57 6.00
CA LEU A 26 -7.09 -18.45 5.06
C LEU A 26 -5.86 -19.22 5.55
N ASP A 27 -5.47 -19.04 6.81
CA ASP A 27 -4.28 -19.70 7.37
C ASP A 27 -4.44 -21.22 7.39
N SER A 28 -5.62 -21.74 7.74
CA SER A 28 -5.91 -23.18 7.66
C SER A 28 -5.75 -23.72 6.23
N PHE A 29 -6.34 -23.06 5.23
CA PHE A 29 -6.22 -23.49 3.83
C PHE A 29 -4.76 -23.45 3.33
N LEU A 30 -3.97 -22.46 3.77
CA LEU A 30 -2.56 -22.35 3.42
C LEU A 30 -1.74 -23.47 4.08
N GLU A 31 -1.98 -23.78 5.36
CA GLU A 31 -1.28 -24.84 6.09
C GLU A 31 -1.55 -26.22 5.45
N ASP A 32 -2.82 -26.53 5.20
CA ASP A 32 -3.27 -27.80 4.61
C ASP A 32 -2.89 -27.96 3.13
N GLY A 33 -2.34 -26.93 2.49
CA GLY A 33 -1.97 -26.95 1.07
C GLY A 33 -3.18 -26.90 0.13
N LEU A 34 -4.34 -26.52 0.66
CA LEU A 34 -5.65 -26.49 0.01
C LEU A 34 -5.96 -25.10 -0.60
N VAL A 35 -4.93 -24.32 -0.93
CA VAL A 35 -5.07 -22.95 -1.49
C VAL A 35 -5.97 -22.91 -2.73
N LYS A 36 -5.95 -23.97 -3.54
CA LYS A 36 -6.80 -24.13 -4.73
C LYS A 36 -8.31 -24.16 -4.41
N ASP A 37 -8.68 -24.50 -3.18
CA ASP A 37 -10.07 -24.61 -2.74
C ASP A 37 -10.63 -23.24 -2.30
N ILE A 38 -9.75 -22.24 -2.15
CA ILE A 38 -10.16 -20.85 -1.97
C ILE A 38 -10.72 -20.32 -3.30
N PRO A 39 -12.00 -19.88 -3.37
CA PRO A 39 -12.66 -19.52 -4.63
C PRO A 39 -11.91 -18.50 -5.48
N ILE A 40 -11.35 -17.46 -4.84
CA ILE A 40 -10.59 -16.41 -5.55
C ILE A 40 -9.31 -16.94 -6.21
N PHE A 41 -8.70 -17.98 -5.66
CA PHE A 41 -7.49 -18.60 -6.18
C PHE A 41 -7.77 -19.69 -7.22
N GLY A 42 -8.96 -20.31 -7.19
CA GLY A 42 -9.40 -21.22 -8.26
C GLY A 42 -9.33 -20.59 -9.66
N LEU A 43 -9.51 -19.26 -9.77
CA LEU A 43 -9.35 -18.50 -11.02
C LEU A 43 -7.89 -18.43 -11.52
N PHE A 44 -6.91 -18.45 -10.61
CA PHE A 44 -5.49 -18.43 -10.95
C PHE A 44 -4.99 -19.82 -11.43
N PHE A 45 -5.57 -20.90 -10.90
CA PHE A 45 -5.01 -22.25 -11.01
C PHE A 45 -5.72 -23.19 -11.98
N LYS A 46 -6.66 -22.71 -12.82
CA LYS A 46 -7.43 -23.52 -13.79
C LYS A 46 -6.57 -24.60 -14.48
N GLY A 47 -6.55 -25.81 -13.92
CA GLY A 47 -5.97 -27.02 -14.51
C GLY A 47 -4.47 -27.31 -14.31
N LYS A 48 -3.77 -26.77 -13.29
CA LYS A 48 -2.36 -27.17 -13.02
C LYS A 48 -2.19 -27.89 -11.68
N ASN A 49 -1.33 -28.91 -11.65
CA ASN A 49 -0.87 -29.55 -10.42
C ASN A 49 -0.14 -28.50 -9.57
N PHE A 50 -0.76 -28.14 -8.47
CA PHE A 50 -0.28 -27.12 -7.55
C PHE A 50 0.76 -27.76 -6.62
N VAL A 51 2.01 -27.30 -6.73
CA VAL A 51 3.06 -27.57 -5.74
C VAL A 51 3.24 -26.29 -4.95
N SER A 52 2.77 -26.24 -3.71
CA SER A 52 2.90 -25.06 -2.86
C SER A 52 4.24 -25.06 -2.14
N THR A 53 5.11 -24.11 -2.44
CA THR A 53 6.26 -23.80 -1.58
C THR A 53 5.83 -22.89 -0.42
N ILE A 54 6.68 -22.75 0.60
CA ILE A 54 6.45 -21.77 1.69
C ILE A 54 6.35 -20.35 1.11
N GLN A 55 7.17 -20.03 0.10
CA GLN A 55 7.13 -18.73 -0.58
C GLN A 55 5.78 -18.49 -1.27
N ASP A 56 5.23 -19.52 -1.92
CA ASP A 56 3.91 -19.43 -2.55
C ASP A 56 2.82 -19.17 -1.51
N LYS A 57 2.85 -19.90 -0.37
CA LYS A 57 1.88 -19.69 0.72
C LYS A 57 1.92 -18.25 1.24
N LEU A 58 3.11 -17.70 1.48
CA LEU A 58 3.28 -16.30 1.90
C LEU A 58 2.79 -15.31 0.84
N PHE A 59 3.06 -15.58 -0.43
CA PHE A 59 2.56 -14.74 -1.53
C PHE A 59 1.04 -14.75 -1.61
N TYR A 60 0.39 -15.92 -1.49
CA TYR A 60 -1.07 -16.02 -1.49
C TYR A 60 -1.68 -15.32 -0.29
N LYS A 61 -1.08 -15.44 0.91
CA LYS A 61 -1.55 -14.69 2.08
C LYS A 61 -1.55 -13.19 1.79
N LYS A 62 -0.41 -12.64 1.34
CA LYS A 62 -0.26 -11.23 0.95
C LYS A 62 -1.26 -10.79 -0.12
N MET A 63 -1.43 -11.59 -1.16
CA MET A 63 -2.37 -11.30 -2.25
C MET A 63 -3.82 -11.32 -1.76
N PHE A 64 -4.22 -12.30 -0.96
CA PHE A 64 -5.56 -12.35 -0.38
C PHE A 64 -5.82 -11.14 0.51
N THR A 65 -4.89 -10.81 1.41
CA THR A 65 -5.00 -9.63 2.29
C THR A 65 -5.19 -8.34 1.49
N PHE A 66 -4.48 -8.17 0.37
CA PHE A 66 -4.70 -7.05 -0.53
C PHE A 66 -6.10 -7.05 -1.16
N LEU A 67 -6.55 -8.19 -1.69
CA LEU A 67 -7.83 -8.32 -2.38
C LEU A 67 -9.02 -8.11 -1.42
N LYS A 68 -8.90 -8.55 -0.16
CA LYS A 68 -9.94 -8.41 0.86
C LYS A 68 -10.33 -6.95 1.09
N GLU A 69 -9.38 -6.02 1.01
CA GLU A 69 -9.67 -4.58 1.16
C GLU A 69 -10.61 -4.03 0.08
N LEU A 70 -10.69 -4.69 -1.09
CA LEU A 70 -11.50 -4.28 -2.22
C LEU A 70 -12.97 -4.75 -2.14
N GLU A 71 -13.35 -5.51 -1.10
CA GLU A 71 -14.69 -6.12 -0.95
C GLU A 71 -15.86 -5.15 -1.16
N ASN A 72 -15.67 -3.91 -0.73
CA ASN A 72 -16.67 -2.83 -0.82
C ASN A 72 -16.43 -1.91 -2.03
N THR A 73 -16.00 -2.46 -3.17
CA THR A 73 -15.84 -1.71 -4.42
C THR A 73 -16.68 -2.33 -5.55
N SER A 74 -17.33 -1.49 -6.35
CA SER A 74 -18.15 -1.96 -7.46
C SER A 74 -17.27 -2.60 -8.54
N SER A 75 -17.81 -3.59 -9.26
CA SER A 75 -17.12 -4.23 -10.38
C SER A 75 -16.89 -3.23 -11.53
N GLU A 76 -17.82 -2.29 -11.71
CA GLU A 76 -17.74 -1.23 -12.71
C GLU A 76 -16.58 -0.27 -12.43
N ASP A 77 -16.45 0.25 -11.21
CA ASP A 77 -15.36 1.17 -10.85
C ASP A 77 -13.99 0.49 -10.98
N ARG A 78 -13.89 -0.76 -10.50
CA ARG A 78 -12.67 -1.57 -10.64
C ARG A 78 -12.30 -1.75 -12.10
N LYS A 79 -13.24 -2.10 -12.97
CA LYS A 79 -12.99 -2.27 -14.40
C LYS A 79 -12.60 -0.95 -15.06
N LYS A 80 -13.34 0.12 -14.78
CA LYS A 80 -13.10 1.45 -15.33
C LYS A 80 -11.70 1.95 -15.03
N GLU A 81 -11.32 2.02 -13.76
CA GLU A 81 -10.02 2.59 -13.38
C GLU A 81 -8.85 1.69 -13.79
N THR A 82 -9.01 0.37 -13.79
CA THR A 82 -7.94 -0.53 -14.26
C THR A 82 -7.74 -0.46 -15.78
N GLU A 83 -8.81 -0.43 -16.57
CA GLU A 83 -8.70 -0.29 -18.04
C GLU A 83 -8.15 1.06 -18.46
N LYS A 84 -8.47 2.12 -17.72
CA LYS A 84 -7.92 3.46 -17.96
C LYS A 84 -6.39 3.47 -17.92
N ILE A 85 -5.78 2.71 -17.01
CA ILE A 85 -4.33 2.57 -16.92
C ILE A 85 -3.80 1.65 -18.03
N ASP A 86 -4.42 0.48 -18.22
CA ASP A 86 -3.97 -0.50 -19.23
C ASP A 86 -4.01 0.03 -20.67
N LYS A 87 -4.88 1.00 -20.97
CA LYS A 87 -5.02 1.64 -22.28
C LYS A 87 -4.19 2.91 -22.45
N ASN A 88 -3.59 3.43 -21.37
CA ASN A 88 -2.86 4.68 -21.41
C ASN A 88 -1.39 4.43 -21.84
N PRO A 89 -0.93 5.01 -22.97
CA PRO A 89 0.40 4.73 -23.53
C PRO A 89 1.55 5.23 -22.65
N ASN A 90 1.30 6.14 -21.70
CA ASN A 90 2.31 6.60 -20.75
C ASN A 90 2.71 5.51 -19.75
N TYR A 91 1.86 4.50 -19.52
CA TYR A 91 2.14 3.40 -18.62
C TYR A 91 2.56 2.17 -19.42
N ARG A 92 3.85 1.84 -19.34
CA ARG A 92 4.43 0.66 -20.03
C ARG A 92 4.03 -0.66 -19.41
N THR A 93 3.76 -0.66 -18.11
CA THR A 93 3.40 -1.84 -17.33
C THR A 93 1.90 -1.82 -17.07
N LYS A 94 1.24 -2.94 -17.36
CA LYS A 94 -0.19 -3.08 -17.06
C LYS A 94 -0.43 -3.02 -15.55
N VAL A 95 -1.59 -2.53 -15.16
CA VAL A 95 -1.90 -2.33 -13.73
C VAL A 95 -1.78 -3.63 -12.95
N GLY A 96 -2.25 -4.75 -13.52
CA GLY A 96 -2.16 -6.07 -12.88
C GLY A 96 -0.72 -6.56 -12.72
N GLU A 97 0.15 -6.33 -13.70
CA GLU A 97 1.58 -6.68 -13.59
C GLU A 97 2.26 -5.83 -12.51
N LYS A 98 1.94 -4.53 -12.46
CA LYS A 98 2.48 -3.63 -11.44
C LYS A 98 2.03 -3.99 -10.03
N LEU A 99 0.77 -4.40 -9.85
CA LEU A 99 0.26 -4.90 -8.57
C LEU A 99 0.99 -6.16 -8.12
N LEU A 100 1.23 -7.11 -9.02
CA LEU A 100 1.99 -8.33 -8.69
C LEU A 100 3.41 -7.99 -8.22
N PHE A 101 4.10 -7.05 -8.87
CA PHE A 101 5.42 -6.60 -8.41
C PHE A 101 5.35 -5.99 -6.99
N ILE A 102 4.42 -5.06 -6.77
CA ILE A 102 4.26 -4.37 -5.47
C ILE A 102 3.96 -5.37 -4.34
N ILE A 103 3.04 -6.32 -4.57
CA ILE A 103 2.64 -7.32 -3.58
C ILE A 103 3.77 -8.32 -3.36
N ASN A 104 4.46 -8.74 -4.41
CA ASN A 104 5.56 -9.69 -4.28
C ASN A 104 6.71 -9.10 -3.43
N GLU A 105 7.05 -7.83 -3.65
CA GLU A 105 8.15 -7.13 -2.97
C GLU A 105 7.94 -6.91 -1.46
N ASN A 106 6.69 -6.84 -0.98
CA ASN A 106 6.46 -6.58 0.43
C ASN A 106 6.86 -7.79 1.31
N ASN A 107 7.39 -7.52 2.49
CA ASN A 107 7.85 -8.54 3.42
C ASN A 107 6.86 -8.81 4.56
N ASP A 108 5.66 -8.22 4.50
CA ASP A 108 4.65 -8.28 5.56
C ASP A 108 3.22 -8.24 4.98
N CYS A 109 2.31 -9.01 5.56
CA CYS A 109 0.89 -9.02 5.13
C CYS A 109 0.19 -7.71 5.47
N GLU A 110 0.55 -7.03 6.55
CA GLU A 110 0.00 -5.73 6.93
C GLU A 110 0.33 -4.65 5.90
N LYS A 111 1.51 -4.71 5.27
CA LYS A 111 1.82 -3.85 4.12
C LYS A 111 0.89 -4.11 2.94
N SER A 112 0.56 -5.38 2.67
CA SER A 112 -0.41 -5.75 1.63
C SER A 112 -1.79 -5.17 1.91
N LYS A 113 -2.21 -5.18 3.17
CA LYS A 113 -3.43 -4.51 3.64
C LYS A 113 -3.40 -3.02 3.33
N TYR A 114 -2.35 -2.31 3.74
CA TYR A 114 -2.21 -0.88 3.45
C TYR A 114 -2.22 -0.56 1.96
N ILE A 115 -1.54 -1.37 1.15
CA ILE A 115 -1.57 -1.23 -0.31
C ILE A 115 -2.98 -1.47 -0.87
N GLY A 116 -3.73 -2.42 -0.32
CA GLY A 116 -5.14 -2.68 -0.67
C GLY A 116 -6.04 -1.48 -0.38
N ILE A 117 -5.89 -0.86 0.79
CA ILE A 117 -6.59 0.37 1.16
C ILE A 117 -6.28 1.51 0.18
N LEU A 118 -5.01 1.70 -0.19
CA LEU A 118 -4.62 2.72 -1.17
C LEU A 118 -5.16 2.42 -2.57
N PHE A 119 -5.15 1.16 -3.00
CA PHE A 119 -5.71 0.78 -4.30
C PHE A 119 -7.23 1.01 -4.35
N LYS A 120 -7.94 0.72 -3.26
CA LYS A 120 -9.35 1.08 -3.10
C LYS A 120 -9.58 2.59 -3.21
N LYS A 121 -8.73 3.42 -2.59
CA LYS A 121 -8.81 4.89 -2.75
C LYS A 121 -8.57 5.33 -4.18
N PHE A 122 -7.70 4.63 -4.92
CA PHE A 122 -7.49 4.84 -6.34
C PHE A 122 -8.73 4.48 -7.17
N ILE A 123 -9.32 3.30 -6.94
CA ILE A 123 -10.59 2.88 -7.59
C ILE A 123 -11.69 3.92 -7.34
N ASN A 124 -11.81 4.41 -6.11
CA ASN A 124 -12.80 5.40 -5.71
C ASN A 124 -12.43 6.85 -6.13
N GLN A 125 -11.38 7.02 -6.95
CA GLN A 125 -10.91 8.32 -7.47
C GLN A 125 -10.52 9.35 -6.41
N ASN A 126 -10.25 8.92 -5.16
CA ASN A 126 -9.70 9.79 -4.12
C ASN A 126 -8.16 9.86 -4.16
N LEU A 127 -7.55 9.07 -5.04
CA LEU A 127 -6.11 8.96 -5.23
C LEU A 127 -5.81 8.73 -6.71
N ASN A 128 -4.86 9.45 -7.31
CA ASN A 128 -4.44 9.15 -8.70
C ASN A 128 -3.44 7.99 -8.73
N TYR A 129 -3.24 7.41 -9.91
CA TYR A 129 -2.41 6.22 -10.07
C TYR A 129 -0.93 6.45 -9.73
N ASP A 130 -0.35 7.58 -10.13
CA ASP A 130 1.06 7.89 -9.82
C ASP A 130 1.30 8.02 -8.32
N ASP A 131 0.40 8.68 -7.61
CA ASP A 131 0.44 8.76 -6.16
C ASP A 131 0.27 7.38 -5.53
N PHE A 132 -0.67 6.55 -6.02
CA PHE A 132 -0.82 5.16 -5.56
C PHE A 132 0.51 4.41 -5.66
N ILE A 133 1.18 4.44 -6.82
CA ILE A 133 2.48 3.77 -7.00
C ILE A 133 3.54 4.33 -6.05
N ARG A 134 3.63 5.65 -5.89
CA ARG A 134 4.60 6.28 -4.99
C ARG A 134 4.37 5.89 -3.53
N LEU A 135 3.12 5.93 -3.07
CA LEU A 135 2.74 5.57 -1.71
C LEU A 135 3.02 4.08 -1.45
N SER A 136 2.64 3.17 -2.37
CA SER A 136 2.94 1.74 -2.26
C SER A 136 4.43 1.45 -2.19
N ASN A 137 5.25 2.13 -3.01
CA ASN A 137 6.70 1.97 -2.96
C ASN A 137 7.28 2.45 -1.62
N CYS A 138 6.77 3.54 -1.05
CA CYS A 138 7.20 4.00 0.27
C CYS A 138 6.84 3.00 1.37
N ILE A 139 5.62 2.44 1.33
CA ILE A 139 5.18 1.38 2.25
C ILE A 139 6.11 0.15 2.16
N ASN A 140 6.47 -0.28 0.95
CA ASN A 140 7.36 -1.43 0.77
C ASN A 140 8.75 -1.17 1.37
N LYS A 141 9.30 0.04 1.18
CA LYS A 141 10.63 0.42 1.66
C LYS A 141 10.75 0.57 3.19
N THR A 142 9.68 0.98 3.86
CA THR A 142 9.73 1.23 5.31
C THR A 142 9.56 -0.08 6.09
N ASN A 143 10.32 -0.28 7.18
CA ASN A 143 10.04 -1.39 8.11
C ASN A 143 8.60 -1.29 8.63
N ILE A 144 7.90 -2.42 8.83
CA ILE A 144 6.49 -2.40 9.26
C ILE A 144 6.29 -1.73 10.62
N ILE A 145 7.22 -1.93 11.57
CA ILE A 145 7.18 -1.33 12.91
C ILE A 145 7.27 0.19 12.79
N ASP A 146 8.26 0.68 12.04
CA ASP A 146 8.47 2.12 11.85
C ASP A 146 7.33 2.77 11.08
N LEU A 147 6.78 2.07 10.07
CA LEU A 147 5.62 2.52 9.30
C LEU A 147 4.39 2.68 10.18
N ASN A 148 4.10 1.69 11.03
CA ASN A 148 2.97 1.74 11.97
C ASN A 148 3.14 2.89 12.96
N ASN A 149 4.34 3.08 13.50
CA ASN A 149 4.67 4.23 14.36
C ASN A 149 4.43 5.54 13.61
N PHE A 150 4.91 5.66 12.37
CA PHE A 150 4.75 6.86 11.54
C PHE A 150 3.28 7.20 11.26
N ILE A 151 2.46 6.21 10.95
CA ILE A 151 1.04 6.39 10.66
C ILE A 151 0.32 6.91 11.90
N ASN A 152 0.54 6.27 13.04
CA ASN A 152 -0.27 6.44 14.25
C ASN A 152 0.23 7.54 15.21
N ASP A 153 1.47 7.99 15.10
CA ASP A 153 2.04 8.99 16.03
C ASP A 153 1.41 10.38 15.88
N ILE A 154 0.57 10.76 16.85
CA ILE A 154 -0.11 12.07 16.90
C ILE A 154 0.90 13.23 16.87
N SER A 155 2.10 13.02 17.42
CA SER A 155 3.18 13.99 17.56
C SER A 155 4.34 13.79 16.59
N ILE A 156 4.07 13.27 15.38
CA ILE A 156 5.11 12.85 14.43
C ILE A 156 6.24 13.88 14.22
N GLU A 157 5.94 15.18 14.16
CA GLU A 157 6.96 16.19 13.90
C GLU A 157 7.99 16.27 15.03
N THR A 158 7.53 16.11 16.27
CA THR A 158 8.40 16.02 17.45
C THR A 158 9.22 14.74 17.43
N SER A 159 8.59 13.60 17.12
CA SER A 159 9.28 12.31 17.06
C SER A 159 10.33 12.25 15.95
N LEU A 160 10.06 12.88 14.81
CA LEU A 160 11.02 12.99 13.71
C LEU A 160 12.24 13.83 14.07
N GLN A 161 12.13 14.80 14.97
CA GLN A 161 13.33 15.51 15.47
C GLN A 161 14.18 14.62 16.38
N LYS A 162 13.57 13.63 17.05
CA LYS A 162 14.27 12.73 17.97
C LYS A 162 14.85 11.51 17.25
N ASN A 163 14.14 10.99 16.26
CA ASN A 163 14.50 9.79 15.52
C ASN A 163 14.01 9.87 14.06
N SER A 164 14.83 10.51 13.21
CA SER A 164 14.58 10.59 11.77
C SER A 164 15.19 9.42 10.98
N GLU A 165 16.18 8.73 11.55
CA GLU A 165 17.01 7.75 10.85
C GLU A 165 16.19 6.61 10.25
N ALA A 166 15.24 6.08 11.02
CA ALA A 166 14.30 5.04 10.58
C ALA A 166 13.47 5.42 9.34
N TYR A 167 13.35 6.72 9.06
CA TYR A 167 12.53 7.26 7.98
C TYR A 167 13.35 7.81 6.81
N LEU A 168 14.67 7.91 6.94
CA LEU A 168 15.53 8.36 5.84
C LEU A 168 15.43 7.39 4.67
N ASN A 169 15.44 7.91 3.44
CA ASN A 169 15.32 7.15 2.18
C ASN A 169 14.00 6.39 1.96
N THR A 170 13.05 6.44 2.91
CA THR A 170 11.72 5.83 2.76
C THR A 170 10.80 6.65 1.84
N GLY A 171 11.04 7.96 1.72
CA GLY A 171 10.15 8.92 1.07
C GLY A 171 9.01 9.44 1.97
N LEU A 172 8.90 8.95 3.21
CA LEU A 172 7.88 9.38 4.17
C LEU A 172 8.15 10.77 4.75
N ILE A 173 9.41 11.19 4.80
CA ILE A 173 9.83 12.46 5.39
C ILE A 173 10.57 13.33 4.38
N THR A 174 10.58 14.63 4.66
CA THR A 174 11.42 15.62 3.97
C THR A 174 12.17 16.43 5.01
N GLN A 175 13.29 17.03 4.59
CA GLN A 175 14.09 17.89 5.43
C GLN A 175 13.93 19.35 5.01
N THR A 176 13.94 20.24 5.99
CA THR A 176 13.96 21.69 5.80
C THR A 176 15.08 22.28 6.62
N TYR A 177 15.85 23.17 6.02
CA TYR A 177 16.79 24.00 6.77
C TYR A 177 16.03 25.21 7.34
N TYR A 178 16.22 25.46 8.62
CA TYR A 178 15.68 26.62 9.30
C TYR A 178 16.82 27.54 9.71
N ASP A 179 16.76 28.80 9.30
CA ASP A 179 17.65 29.84 9.81
C ASP A 179 16.91 30.76 10.78
N SER A 180 17.33 30.69 12.05
CA SER A 180 16.78 31.51 13.13
C SER A 180 17.06 33.00 12.92
N LEU A 181 18.19 33.36 12.30
CA LEU A 181 18.54 34.75 12.02
C LEU A 181 17.66 35.33 10.93
N GLU A 182 17.50 34.62 9.80
CA GLU A 182 16.61 35.03 8.71
C GLU A 182 15.18 35.29 9.20
N THR A 183 14.66 34.43 10.08
CA THR A 183 13.32 34.61 10.65
C THR A 183 13.25 35.86 11.53
N THR A 184 14.26 36.09 12.37
CA THR A 184 14.32 37.29 13.20
C THR A 184 14.42 38.57 12.38
N TYR A 185 15.17 38.56 11.27
CA TYR A 185 15.21 39.70 10.35
C TYR A 185 13.86 39.98 9.68
N LYS A 186 13.15 38.93 9.24
CA LYS A 186 11.84 39.08 8.56
C LYS A 186 10.72 39.52 9.49
N THR A 187 10.75 39.09 10.76
CA THR A 187 9.63 39.28 11.70
C THR A 187 9.90 40.33 12.77
N GLY A 188 11.16 40.73 12.97
CA GLY A 188 11.57 41.59 14.08
C GLY A 188 11.54 40.89 15.46
N LEU A 189 11.16 39.61 15.52
CA LEU A 189 11.04 38.83 16.75
C LEU A 189 12.18 37.81 16.86
N ARG A 190 12.74 37.64 18.06
CA ARG A 190 13.76 36.61 18.30
C ARG A 190 13.14 35.22 18.11
N SER A 191 13.70 34.43 17.21
CA SER A 191 13.19 33.07 16.99
C SER A 191 13.41 32.19 18.23
N THR A 192 12.40 31.37 18.54
CA THR A 192 12.45 30.34 19.58
C THR A 192 13.04 29.02 19.07
N GLN A 193 13.11 28.82 17.76
CA GLN A 193 13.75 27.68 17.13
C GLN A 193 15.23 27.96 16.83
N LYS A 194 16.09 26.97 17.04
CA LYS A 194 17.52 27.09 16.71
C LYS A 194 17.75 26.87 15.21
N THR A 195 18.78 27.50 14.66
CA THR A 195 19.20 27.20 13.28
C THR A 195 19.59 25.72 13.16
N GLY A 196 19.09 25.04 12.14
CA GLY A 196 19.33 23.59 11.99
C GLY A 196 18.50 22.92 10.89
N ILE A 197 18.70 21.60 10.76
CA ILE A 197 17.90 20.74 9.89
C ILE A 197 16.73 20.18 10.70
N TYR A 198 15.53 20.31 10.13
CA TYR A 198 14.29 19.82 10.71
C TYR A 198 13.60 18.85 9.76
N TYR A 199 13.08 17.76 10.30
CA TYR A 199 12.35 16.76 9.52
C TYR A 199 10.85 16.90 9.72
N LYS A 200 10.09 16.73 8.64
CA LYS A 200 8.62 16.70 8.70
C LYS A 200 8.08 15.65 7.73
N PRO A 201 6.82 15.20 7.90
CA PRO A 201 6.19 14.36 6.89
C PRO A 201 6.28 15.00 5.51
N SER A 202 6.70 14.22 4.51
CA SER A 202 6.65 14.64 3.11
C SER A 202 5.20 14.71 2.63
N ASN A 203 4.96 15.24 1.43
CA ASN A 203 3.62 15.19 0.82
C ASN A 203 3.09 13.74 0.70
N ILE A 204 3.99 12.78 0.44
CA ILE A 204 3.67 11.35 0.39
C ILE A 204 3.41 10.81 1.80
N GLY A 205 4.25 11.16 2.77
CA GLY A 205 4.04 10.80 4.18
C GLY A 205 2.68 11.27 4.70
N THR A 206 2.35 12.55 4.50
CA THR A 206 1.06 13.13 4.90
C THR A 206 -0.12 12.40 4.26
N LYS A 207 -0.04 12.05 2.96
CA LYS A 207 -1.09 11.25 2.30
C LYS A 207 -1.23 9.86 2.91
N ILE A 208 -0.11 9.14 3.14
CA ILE A 208 -0.11 7.83 3.83
C ILE A 208 -0.83 7.94 5.16
N ARG A 209 -0.47 8.94 5.99
CA ARG A 209 -1.12 9.13 7.29
C ARG A 209 -2.61 9.42 7.14
N SER A 210 -2.99 10.28 6.20
CA SER A 210 -4.40 10.64 5.99
C SER A 210 -5.28 9.47 5.53
N PHE A 211 -4.73 8.52 4.75
CA PHE A 211 -5.48 7.39 4.23
C PHE A 211 -5.46 6.16 5.13
N LEU A 212 -4.39 5.97 5.90
CA LEU A 212 -4.16 4.72 6.66
C LEU A 212 -4.37 4.85 8.16
N ARG A 213 -4.36 6.07 8.72
CA ARG A 213 -4.59 6.24 10.16
C ARG A 213 -6.02 5.81 10.49
N THR A 214 -6.15 4.75 11.29
CA THR A 214 -7.44 4.33 11.85
C THR A 214 -7.98 5.47 12.72
N LYS A 215 -9.27 5.78 12.54
CA LYS A 215 -10.00 6.69 13.43
C LYS A 215 -10.31 6.00 14.74
#